data_AF-A0A832V0W6-F1
#
_entry.id   AF-A0A832V0W6-F1
#
_cell.length_a   1.000
_cell.length_b   1.000
_cell.length_c   1.000
_cell.angle_alpha   90.00
_cell.angle_beta   90.00
_cell.angle_gamma   90.00
#
_symmetry.space_group_name_H-M   'P 1'
#
loop_
_entity.id
_entity.type
_entity.pdbx_description
1 polymer ?
#
loop_
_entity_poly.entity_id
_entity_poly.type
_entity_poly.pdbx_seq_one_letter_code
_entity_poly.pdbx_strand_id
1 'polypeptide(L)' 'MAEINLLEKYPRTKRNLDERVAQKTEEDVRIAKKFCKEYFDGTRNQGYGGYSFYERVWGGGV' A
#
# COMPACT_ATOMS: atom_id res chain seq x y z
N MET A 1 28.53 12.50 14.69
CA MET A 1 27.18 12.42 15.26
C MET A 1 26.72 10.98 15.14
N ALA A 2 26.24 10.35 16.21
CA ALA A 2 25.70 8.98 16.14
C ALA A 2 24.21 9.00 15.74
N GLU A 3 23.75 7.95 15.07
CA GLU A 3 22.33 7.77 14.75
C GLU A 3 21.52 7.51 16.03
N ILE A 4 20.32 8.07 16.11
CA ILE A 4 19.42 7.94 17.28
C ILE A 4 18.15 7.23 16.82
N ASN A 5 17.81 6.11 17.48
CA ASN A 5 16.57 5.40 17.23
C ASN A 5 15.39 6.06 17.97
N LEU A 6 14.62 6.88 17.26
CA LEU A 6 13.45 7.57 17.80
C LEU A 6 12.32 6.63 18.27
N LEU A 7 12.33 5.36 17.82
CA LEU A 7 11.28 4.38 18.07
C LEU A 7 11.63 3.37 19.16
N GLU A 8 12.77 3.51 19.84
CA GLU A 8 13.28 2.52 20.80
C GLU A 8 12.27 2.17 21.92
N LYS A 9 11.50 3.16 22.39
CA LYS A 9 10.54 2.99 23.49
C LYS A 9 9.15 2.52 23.06
N TYR A 10 8.90 2.39 21.75
CA TYR A 10 7.58 2.03 21.25
C TYR A 10 7.38 0.50 21.20
N PRO A 11 6.15 0.01 21.44
CA PRO A 11 5.83 -1.40 21.31
C PRO A 11 6.12 -1.89 19.88
N ARG A 12 6.87 -3.00 19.77
CA ARG A 12 7.09 -3.65 18.47
C ARG A 12 5.93 -4.57 18.14
N THR A 13 5.28 -4.34 17.02
CA THR A 13 4.24 -5.25 16.52
C THR A 13 4.89 -6.56 16.04
N LYS A 14 4.39 -7.71 16.51
CA LYS A 14 4.67 -9.01 15.88
C LYS A 14 3.90 -9.07 14.55
N ARG A 15 4.57 -8.75 13.45
CA ARG A 15 4.05 -8.90 12.09
C ARG A 15 4.89 -9.93 11.35
N ASN A 16 4.24 -10.91 10.73
CA ASN A 16 4.90 -11.83 9.82
C ASN A 16 5.11 -11.12 8.48
N LEU A 17 6.34 -10.69 8.21
CA LEU A 17 6.68 -10.03 6.96
C LEU A 17 6.81 -11.03 5.80
N ASP A 18 7.26 -12.24 6.08
CA ASP A 18 7.49 -13.27 5.07
C ASP A 18 6.17 -13.72 4.44
N GLU A 19 5.14 -13.95 5.26
CA GLU A 19 3.78 -14.25 4.79
C GLU A 19 3.22 -13.13 3.90
N ARG A 20 3.48 -11.86 4.28
CA ARG A 20 3.03 -10.72 3.48
C ARG A 20 3.72 -10.67 2.12
N VAL A 21 5.01 -10.96 2.07
CA VAL A 21 5.77 -10.99 0.81
C VAL A 21 5.29 -12.15 -0.07
N ALA A 22 5.04 -13.32 0.52
CA ALA A 22 4.58 -14.52 -0.19
C ALA A 22 3.20 -14.35 -0.83
N GLN A 23 2.29 -13.59 -0.23
CA GLN A 23 0.94 -13.36 -0.77
C GLN A 23 0.90 -12.35 -1.93
N LYS A 24 2.00 -11.66 -2.23
CA LYS A 24 2.03 -10.61 -3.25
C LYS A 24 2.17 -11.23 -4.64
N THR A 25 1.14 -11.09 -5.47
CA THR A 25 1.18 -11.55 -6.87
C THR A 25 1.72 -10.48 -7.81
N GLU A 26 2.30 -10.88 -8.94
CA GLU A 26 2.75 -9.95 -9.98
C GLU A 26 1.61 -9.11 -10.55
N GLU A 27 0.40 -9.68 -10.62
CA GLU A 27 -0.80 -8.98 -11.06
C GLU A 27 -1.15 -7.84 -10.10
N ASP A 28 -1.15 -8.13 -8.79
CA ASP A 28 -1.39 -7.11 -7.78
C ASP A 28 -0.36 -5.99 -7.85
N VAL A 29 0.92 -6.32 -8.13
CA VAL A 29 1.96 -5.29 -8.35
C VAL A 29 1.66 -4.45 -9.59
N ARG A 30 1.23 -5.10 -10.68
CA ARG A 30 0.94 -4.41 -11.94
C ARG A 30 -0.24 -3.46 -11.77
N ILE A 31 -1.31 -3.90 -11.11
CA ILE A 31 -2.46 -3.05 -10.77
C ILE A 31 -2.02 -1.93 -9.84
N ALA A 32 -1.20 -2.25 -8.82
CA ALA A 32 -0.76 -1.26 -7.84
C ALA A 32 0.02 -0.09 -8.45
N LYS A 33 0.75 -0.33 -9.55
CA LYS A 33 1.51 0.69 -10.27
C LYS A 33 0.68 1.60 -11.17
N LYS A 34 -0.59 1.28 -11.43
CA LYS A 34 -1.47 2.07 -12.30
C LYS A 34 -2.14 3.24 -11.59
N PHE A 35 -2.23 3.21 -10.25
CA PHE A 35 -2.91 4.24 -9.45
C PHE A 35 -4.33 4.57 -9.97
N CYS A 36 -5.02 3.54 -10.49
CA CYS A 36 -6.37 3.65 -11.04
C CYS A 36 -7.42 3.27 -9.99
N LYS A 37 -8.68 3.19 -10.38
CA LYS A 37 -9.79 2.86 -9.47
C LYS A 37 -9.52 1.62 -8.61
N GLU A 38 -9.00 0.56 -9.21
CA GLU A 38 -8.66 -0.70 -8.53
C GLU A 38 -7.62 -0.51 -7.41
N TYR A 39 -6.73 0.48 -7.52
CA TYR A 39 -5.76 0.81 -6.47
C TYR A 39 -6.45 1.34 -5.20
N PHE A 40 -7.51 2.14 -5.36
CA PHE A 40 -8.17 2.83 -4.26
C PHE A 40 -9.36 2.03 -3.74
N ASP A 41 -10.29 1.67 -4.62
CA ASP A 41 -11.56 1.00 -4.30
C ASP A 41 -11.44 -0.52 -4.24
N GLY A 42 -10.39 -1.08 -4.84
CA GLY A 42 -10.18 -2.53 -4.90
C GLY A 42 -9.73 -3.12 -3.57
N THR A 43 -9.01 -4.24 -3.66
CA THR A 43 -8.57 -4.94 -2.45
C THR A 43 -7.28 -4.33 -1.90
N ARG A 44 -7.02 -4.57 -0.60
CA ARG A 44 -5.81 -4.08 0.07
C ARG A 44 -4.51 -4.63 -0.52
N ASN A 45 -4.58 -5.72 -1.28
CA ASN A 45 -3.44 -6.33 -1.94
C ASN A 45 -2.96 -5.52 -3.14
N GLN A 46 -3.87 -4.74 -3.76
CA GLN A 46 -3.63 -3.99 -4.99
C GLN A 46 -3.32 -2.51 -4.73
N GLY A 47 -3.37 -2.05 -3.48
CA GLY A 47 -3.13 -0.66 -3.15
C GLY A 47 -3.70 -0.25 -1.81
N TYR A 48 -4.42 0.87 -1.79
CA TYR A 48 -5.03 1.41 -0.59
C TYR A 48 -6.23 0.63 -0.12
N GLY A 49 -7.07 0.14 -1.03
CA GLY A 49 -8.20 -0.76 -0.79
C GLY A 49 -9.14 -0.32 0.35
N GLY A 50 -10.36 0.09 0.01
CA GLY A 50 -11.30 0.69 0.97
C GLY A 50 -11.22 2.22 1.05
N TYR A 51 -10.54 2.83 0.09
CA TYR A 51 -10.68 4.26 -0.22
C TYR A 51 -11.49 4.41 -1.49
N SER A 52 -12.02 5.61 -1.73
CA SER A 52 -12.74 5.89 -2.98
C SER A 52 -11.84 6.59 -3.99
N PHE A 53 -11.84 6.11 -5.22
CA PHE A 53 -11.24 6.80 -6.34
C PHE A 53 -12.04 8.04 -6.68
N TYR A 54 -11.37 9.18 -6.68
CA TYR A 54 -11.96 10.45 -7.06
C TYR A 54 -11.50 10.80 -8.47
N GLU A 55 -12.35 10.50 -9.45
CA GLU A 55 -12.07 10.72 -10.88
C GLU A 55 -11.69 12.17 -11.20
N ARG A 56 -12.29 13.15 -10.53
CA ARG A 56 -11.89 14.57 -10.67
C ARG A 56 -10.41 14.82 -10.38
N VAL A 57 -9.83 14.08 -9.44
CA VAL A 57 -8.44 14.26 -8.97
C VAL A 57 -7.49 13.34 -9.72
N TRP A 58 -7.92 12.09 -9.96
CA TRP A 58 -7.06 11.01 -10.43
C TRP A 58 -7.39 10.48 -11.81
N GLY A 59 -8.56 10.83 -12.36
CA GLY A 59 -9.06 10.34 -13.64
C GLY A 59 -8.42 10.99 -14.85
N GLY A 60 -7.52 11.97 -14.66
CA GLY A 60 -6.91 12.72 -15.75
C GLY A 60 -8.01 13.35 -16.60
N GLY A 61 -8.57 14.48 -16.13
CA GLY A 61 -9.56 15.21 -16.91
C GLY A 61 -9.08 15.36 -18.36
N VAL A 62 -9.96 14.96 -19.29
CA VAL A 62 -9.78 14.87 -20.75
C VAL A 62 -8.82 15.91 -21.32
#